data_AF-A0A1X7TRM5-F1
#
_entry.id   AF-A0A1X7TRM5-F1
#
_cell.length_a   1.000
_cell.length_b   1.000
_cell.length_c   1.000
_cell.angle_alpha   90.00
_cell.angle_beta   90.00
_cell.angle_gamma   90.00
#
_symmetry.space_group_name_H-M   'P 1'
#
loop_
_entity.id
_entity.type
_entity.pdbx_description
1 polymer ?
#
loop_
_entity_poly.entity_id
_entity_poly.type
_entity_poly.pdbx_seq_one_letter_code
_entity_poly.pdbx_strand_id
1 'polypeptide(L)' 'MSSYSFVRALHYQYKYTKIGSKESKRGQWWKRKKKVVYLPIINIDSLRGIMSGQGWKWYKDTKYKSA' A
#
# COMPACT_ATOMS: atom_id res chain seq x y z
N MET A 1 -10.43 -11.44 21.35
CA MET A 1 -11.16 -11.18 20.09
C MET A 1 -10.12 -10.90 19.01
N SER A 2 -9.84 -11.86 18.11
CA SER A 2 -8.77 -11.70 17.10
C SER A 2 -9.25 -10.78 15.98
N SER A 3 -8.62 -9.63 15.79
CA SER A 3 -8.97 -8.68 14.73
C SER A 3 -8.33 -9.14 13.41
N TYR A 4 -9.14 -9.66 12.49
CA TYR A 4 -8.67 -10.04 11.16
C TYR A 4 -8.24 -8.80 10.36
N SER A 5 -6.93 -8.60 10.26
CA SER A 5 -6.33 -7.49 9.51
C SER A 5 -5.91 -8.00 8.13
N PHE A 6 -6.61 -7.57 7.08
CA PHE A 6 -6.29 -7.95 5.70
C PHE A 6 -5.51 -6.85 5.00
N VAL A 7 -4.53 -7.24 4.18
CA VAL A 7 -3.72 -6.32 3.37
C VAL A 7 -3.65 -6.75 1.92
N ARG A 8 -3.39 -5.77 1.04
CA ARG A 8 -3.13 -5.96 -0.39
C ARG A 8 -2.14 -4.92 -0.88
N ALA A 9 -1.36 -5.26 -1.91
CA ALA A 9 -0.41 -4.34 -2.54
C ALA A 9 -0.75 -4.21 -4.03
N LEU A 10 -1.12 -2.99 -4.43
CA LEU A 10 -1.54 -2.66 -5.79
C LEU A 10 -0.56 -1.68 -6.41
N HIS A 11 -0.07 -1.98 -7.62
CA HIS A 11 0.76 -1.08 -8.39
C HIS A 11 -0.11 -0.18 -9.28
N TYR A 12 -0.01 1.13 -9.08
CA TYR A 12 -0.61 2.15 -9.94
C TYR A 12 0.46 2.97 -10.65
N GLN A 13 0.24 3.26 -11.92
CA GLN A 13 0.95 4.33 -12.62
C GLN A 13 0.18 5.63 -12.48
N TYR A 14 0.86 6.70 -12.10
CA TYR A 14 0.31 8.04 -11.98
C TYR A 14 0.74 8.90 -13.17
N LYS A 15 -0.15 9.79 -13.60
CA LYS A 15 0.14 10.86 -14.56
C LYS A 15 -0.45 12.15 -14.03
N TYR A 16 0.35 13.22 -14.00
CA TYR A 16 -0.16 14.54 -13.66
C TYR A 16 -1.23 14.98 -14.65
N THR A 17 -2.26 15.63 -14.12
CA THR A 17 -3.20 16.33 -14.98
C THR A 17 -2.58 17.61 -15.51
N LYS A 18 -2.88 17.96 -16.77
CA LYS A 18 -2.44 19.22 -17.36
C LYS A 18 -2.99 20.40 -16.55
N ILE A 19 -2.13 21.35 -16.20
CA ILE A 19 -2.53 22.58 -15.51
C ILE A 19 -3.53 23.35 -16.38
N GLY A 20 -4.59 23.85 -15.76
CA GLY A 20 -5.68 24.58 -16.44
C GLY A 20 -6.73 23.69 -17.12
N SER A 21 -6.57 22.36 -17.12
CA SER A 21 -7.59 21.42 -17.59
C SER A 21 -8.86 21.45 -16.72
N LYS A 22 -9.96 20.91 -17.25
CA LYS A 22 -11.21 20.77 -16.49
C LYS A 22 -11.01 19.88 -15.25
N GLU A 23 -10.14 18.89 -15.35
CA GLU A 23 -9.76 18.00 -14.25
C GLU A 23 -8.97 18.73 -13.17
N SER A 24 -7.93 19.50 -13.54
CA SER A 24 -7.15 20.26 -12.54
C SER A 24 -8.01 21.32 -11.84
N LYS A 25 -8.91 21.98 -12.59
CA LYS A 25 -9.88 22.94 -12.02
C LYS A 25 -10.87 22.31 -11.03
N ARG A 26 -11.07 20.99 -11.09
CA ARG A 26 -11.89 20.21 -10.15
C ARG A 26 -11.06 19.57 -9.03
N GLY A 27 -9.78 19.96 -8.87
CA GLY A 27 -8.89 19.42 -7.84
C GLY A 27 -8.37 18.00 -8.13
N GLN A 28 -8.56 17.49 -9.34
CA GLN A 28 -8.02 16.19 -9.74
C GLN A 28 -6.60 16.39 -10.28
N TRP A 29 -5.60 16.35 -9.41
CA TRP A 29 -4.21 16.69 -9.76
C TRP A 29 -3.44 15.56 -10.48
N TRP A 30 -3.95 14.33 -10.42
CA TRP A 30 -3.37 13.18 -11.11
C TRP A 30 -4.45 12.19 -11.54
N LYS A 31 -4.15 11.47 -12.63
CA LYS A 31 -4.89 10.28 -13.05
C LYS A 31 -4.06 9.04 -12.68
N ARG A 32 -4.72 8.00 -12.19
CA ARG A 32 -4.07 6.71 -11.87
C ARG A 32 -4.58 5.61 -12.78
N LYS A 33 -3.68 4.72 -13.22
CA LYS A 33 -4.01 3.48 -13.93
C LYS A 33 -3.46 2.29 -13.15
N LYS A 34 -4.32 1.34 -12.79
CA LYS A 34 -3.88 0.08 -12.16
C LYS A 34 -3.02 -0.69 -13.18
N LYS A 35 -1.85 -1.15 -12.75
CA LYS A 35 -0.92 -1.94 -13.57
C LYS A 35 -0.95 -3.40 -13.17
N VAL A 36 -0.64 -3.69 -11.91
CA VAL A 36 -0.42 -5.05 -11.41
C VAL A 36 -0.91 -5.15 -9.97
N VAL A 37 -1.30 -6.36 -9.57
CA VAL A 37 -1.51 -6.74 -8.16
C VAL A 37 -0.26 -7.48 -7.70
N TYR A 38 0.54 -6.87 -6.82
CA TYR A 38 1.73 -7.51 -6.27
C TYR A 38 1.39 -8.47 -5.14
N LEU A 39 0.44 -8.07 -4.30
CA LEU A 39 -0.04 -8.88 -3.20
C LEU A 39 -1.56 -8.91 -3.27
N PRO A 40 -2.19 -10.09 -3.46
CA PRO A 40 -3.64 -10.20 -3.37
C PRO A 40 -4.10 -9.86 -1.94
N ILE A 41 -5.42 -9.82 -1.73
CA ILE A 41 -5.95 -9.65 -0.39
C ILE A 41 -5.59 -10.88 0.43
N ILE A 42 -4.77 -10.70 1.46
CA ILE A 42 -4.35 -11.77 2.35
C ILE A 42 -4.43 -11.33 3.81
N ASN A 43 -4.56 -12.31 4.70
CA ASN A 43 -4.44 -12.07 6.13
C ASN A 43 -3.00 -11.64 6.44
N ILE A 44 -2.84 -10.51 7.13
CA ILE A 44 -1.52 -10.00 7.47
C ILE A 44 -0.73 -10.99 8.33
N ASP A 45 -1.36 -11.69 9.26
CA ASP A 45 -0.63 -12.58 10.16
C ASP A 45 -0.02 -13.78 9.39
N SER A 46 -0.57 -14.13 8.23
CA SER A 46 0.02 -15.13 7.31
C SER A 46 1.33 -14.65 6.66
N LEU A 47 1.58 -13.34 6.57
CA LEU A 47 2.85 -12.79 6.05
C LEU A 47 4.01 -12.95 7.02
N ARG A 48 3.74 -13.11 8.32
CA ARG A 48 4.79 -13.12 9.34
C ARG A 48 5.85 -14.17 9.05
N GLY A 49 5.45 -15.39 8.70
CA GLY A 49 6.38 -16.49 8.38
C GLY A 49 7.24 -16.20 7.16
N ILE A 50 6.65 -15.63 6.09
CA ILE A 50 7.37 -15.25 4.86
C ILE A 50 8.40 -14.15 5.17
N MET A 51 8.01 -13.12 5.91
CA MET A 51 8.89 -12.01 6.28
C MET A 51 10.06 -12.50 7.15
N SER A 52 9.80 -13.34 8.14
CA SER A 52 10.84 -13.92 8.98
C SER A 52 11.82 -14.79 8.20
N GLY A 53 11.32 -15.59 7.23
CA GLY A 53 12.18 -16.39 6.34
C GLY A 53 13.08 -15.56 5.42
N GLN A 54 12.68 -14.32 5.11
CA GLN A 54 13.49 -13.36 4.35
C GLN A 54 14.40 -12.51 5.24
N GLY A 55 14.43 -12.75 6.56
CA GLY A 55 15.19 -11.94 7.53
C GLY A 55 14.61 -10.54 7.75
N TRP A 56 13.36 -10.30 7.33
CA TRP A 56 12.70 -9.01 7.46
C TRP A 56 12.01 -8.88 8.82
N LYS A 57 12.09 -7.69 9.43
CA LYS A 57 11.44 -7.40 10.70
C LYS A 57 9.93 -7.30 10.51
N TRP A 58 9.19 -7.87 11.45
CA TRP A 58 7.74 -7.74 11.48
C TRP A 58 7.33 -6.34 11.92
N TYR A 59 6.36 -5.73 11.25
CA TYR A 59 5.98 -4.33 11.51
C TYR A 59 5.39 -4.08 12.91
N LYS A 60 4.83 -5.11 13.56
CA LYS A 60 4.37 -5.00 14.96
C LYS A 60 5.54 -5.06 15.95
N ASP A 61 6.69 -5.56 15.53
CA ASP A 61 7.92 -5.61 16.35
C ASP A 61 8.64 -4.25 16.31
N THR A 62 8.42 -3.47 15.25
CA THR A 62 8.81 -2.05 15.18
C THR A 62 7.80 -1.19 15.94
N LYS A 63 7.63 -1.40 17.24
CA LYS A 63 7.16 -0.31 18.10
C LYS A 63 8.29 0.72 18.14
N TYR A 64 7.98 1.93 17.67
CA TYR A 64 8.84 3.11 17.72
C TYR A 64 9.65 3.14 19.03
N LYS A 65 10.98 3.22 18.93
CA LYS A 65 11.75 3.89 19.98
C LYS A 65 11.25 5.32 19.98
N SER A 66 10.37 5.66 20.91
CA SER A 66 10.15 7.05 21.32
C SER A 66 11.51 7.62 21.69
N ALA A 67 12.03 8.48 20.81
CA ALA A 67 13.15 9.36 21.10
C ALA A 67 12.71 10.43 22.09
#